data_AF-A0A2W5I993-F1
#
_entry.id   AF-A0A2W5I993-F1
#
_cell.length_a   1.000
_cell.length_b   1.000
_cell.length_c   1.000
_cell.angle_alpha   90.00
_cell.angle_beta   90.00
_cell.angle_gamma   90.00
#
_symmetry.space_group_name_H-M   'P 1'
#
loop_
_entity.id
_entity.type
_entity.pdbx_description
1 polymer ?
#
loop_
_entity_poly.entity_id
_entity_poly.type
_entity_poly.pdbx_seq_one_letter_code
_entity_poly.pdbx_strand_id
1 'polypeptide(L)'
;MDTIRYDFASIEGSRMDIAQSAARLNNALDELKSYLAPLVATWEGEAADAYQVQQQRWNRAQEDLNQVLDRIGVVVGQGNDAMNDTNHRAAASWQ
;
A
#
# COMPACT_ATOMS: atom_id res chain seq x y z
N MET A 1 -2.67 -30.78 -3.38
CA MET A 1 -3.57 -29.62 -3.22
C MET A 1 -3.04 -28.57 -2.24
N ASP A 2 -1.77 -28.63 -1.81
CA ASP A 2 -1.24 -27.77 -0.74
C ASP A 2 -0.65 -26.42 -1.23
N THR A 3 -0.28 -26.36 -2.51
CA THR A 3 0.44 -25.23 -3.12
C THR A 3 -0.37 -23.93 -3.10
N ILE A 4 -1.67 -23.99 -3.45
CA ILE A 4 -2.53 -22.81 -3.51
C ILE A 4 -2.64 -22.13 -2.14
N ARG A 5 -2.75 -22.92 -1.06
CA ARG A 5 -2.86 -22.39 0.31
C ARG A 5 -1.58 -21.67 0.77
N TYR A 6 -0.42 -22.22 0.44
CA TYR A 6 0.88 -21.61 0.76
C TYR A 6 1.08 -20.27 0.04
N ASP A 7 0.74 -20.22 -1.26
CA ASP A 7 0.86 -19.02 -2.06
C ASP A 7 0.00 -17.88 -1.48
N PHE A 8 -1.24 -18.14 -1.06
CA PHE A 8 -2.09 -17.12 -0.42
C PHE A 8 -1.55 -16.60 0.91
N ALA A 9 -1.05 -17.46 1.78
CA ALA A 9 -0.45 -17.04 3.05
C ALA A 9 0.78 -16.15 2.82
N SER A 10 1.60 -16.47 1.82
CA SER A 10 2.75 -15.66 1.43
C SER A 10 2.33 -14.30 0.87
N ILE A 11 1.24 -14.24 0.09
CA ILE A 11 0.71 -12.98 -0.46
C ILE A 11 0.14 -12.10 0.65
N GLU A 12 -0.57 -12.67 1.63
CA GLU A 12 -1.09 -11.96 2.80
C GLU A 12 0.05 -11.31 3.63
N GLY A 13 1.10 -12.09 3.90
CA GLY A 13 2.30 -11.58 4.57
C GLY A 13 2.96 -10.44 3.79
N SER A 14 3.13 -10.62 2.48
CA SER A 14 3.69 -9.59 1.59
C SER A 14 2.84 -8.31 1.60
N ARG A 15 1.51 -8.42 1.64
CA ARG A 15 0.61 -7.27 1.75
C ARG A 15 0.84 -6.49 3.04
N MET A 16 0.94 -7.19 4.18
CA MET A 16 1.22 -6.56 5.47
C MET A 16 2.56 -5.81 5.45
N ASP A 17 3.60 -6.42 4.89
CA ASP A 17 4.93 -5.82 4.82
C ASP A 17 4.94 -4.56 3.95
N ILE A 18 4.25 -4.58 2.80
CA ILE A 18 4.11 -3.40 1.94
C ILE A 18 3.30 -2.32 2.66
N ALA A 19 2.21 -2.68 3.37
CA ALA A 19 1.38 -1.73 4.10
C ALA A 19 2.16 -1.03 5.22
N GLN A 20 2.95 -1.78 5.98
CA GLN A 20 3.85 -1.22 7.00
C GLN A 20 4.93 -0.33 6.39
N SER A 21 5.47 -0.71 5.23
CA SER A 21 6.49 0.08 4.54
C SER A 21 5.90 1.39 3.98
N ALA A 22 4.68 1.34 3.44
CA ALA A 22 3.95 2.54 3.02
C ALA A 22 3.63 3.47 4.19
N ALA A 23 3.18 2.95 5.33
CA ALA A 23 2.96 3.74 6.53
C ALA A 23 4.25 4.43 7.00
N ARG A 24 5.38 3.72 7.00
CA ARG A 24 6.70 4.29 7.33
C ARG A 24 7.11 5.40 6.36
N LEU A 25 6.92 5.22 5.05
CA LEU A 25 7.21 6.22 4.04
C LEU A 25 6.33 7.47 4.20
N ASN A 26 5.04 7.29 4.46
CA ASN A 26 4.10 8.39 4.69
C ASN A 26 4.54 9.23 5.90
N ASN A 27 4.83 8.57 7.02
CA ASN A 27 5.30 9.25 8.24
C ASN A 27 6.61 10.03 8.00
N ALA A 28 7.59 9.40 7.34
CA ALA A 28 8.87 10.05 7.04
C ALA A 28 8.70 11.28 6.14
N LEU A 29 7.77 11.23 5.19
CA LEU A 29 7.47 12.35 4.31
C LEU A 29 6.72 13.48 5.05
N ASP A 30 5.80 13.15 5.95
CA ASP A 30 5.09 14.14 6.77
C ASP A 30 6.04 14.83 7.76
N GLU A 31 6.99 14.08 8.33
CA GLU A 31 8.07 14.62 9.14
C GLU A 31 8.96 15.57 8.31
N LEU A 32 9.36 15.16 7.11
CA LEU A 32 10.13 15.99 6.19
C LEU A 32 9.39 17.29 5.83
N LYS A 33 8.09 17.20 5.50
CA LYS A 33 7.26 18.37 5.18
C LYS A 33 7.18 19.32 6.37
N SER A 34 7.00 18.79 7.58
CA SER A 34 6.94 19.59 8.81
C SER A 34 8.27 20.29 9.10
N TYR A 35 9.39 19.61 8.89
CA TYR A 35 10.73 20.18 9.02
C TYR A 35 11.00 21.27 7.98
N LEU A 36 10.55 21.07 6.74
CA LEU A 36 10.76 22.03 5.64
C LEU A 36 9.82 23.22 5.71
N ALA A 37 8.65 23.13 6.34
CA ALA A 37 7.66 24.21 6.39
C ALA A 37 8.22 25.61 6.73
N PRO A 38 9.05 25.82 7.77
CA PRO A 38 9.63 27.13 8.06
C PRO A 38 10.69 27.58 7.03
N LEU A 39 11.38 26.64 6.38
CA LEU A 39 12.37 26.94 5.34
C LEU A 39 11.70 27.33 4.02
N VAL A 40 10.59 26.65 3.68
CA VAL A 40 9.79 26.95 2.49
C VAL A 40 9.18 28.35 2.59
N ALA A 41 8.85 28.81 3.81
CA ALA A 41 8.34 30.16 4.03
C ALA A 41 9.36 31.27 3.70
N THR A 42 10.65 30.95 3.59
CA THR A 42 11.71 31.90 3.21
C THR A 42 12.12 31.78 1.75
N TRP A 43 11.60 30.79 1.02
CA TRP A 43 11.91 30.60 -0.39
C TRP A 43 11.04 31.50 -1.26
N GLU A 44 11.68 32.27 -2.13
CA GLU A 44 11.03 33.14 -3.11
C GLU A 44 11.42 32.72 -4.54
N GLY A 45 10.54 32.95 -5.51
CA GLY A 45 10.79 32.68 -6.92
C GLY A 45 11.02 31.20 -7.25
N GLU A 46 12.09 30.90 -7.97
CA GLU A 46 12.38 29.57 -8.55
C GLU A 46 12.47 28.44 -7.50
N ALA A 47 12.95 28.74 -6.29
CA ALA A 47 13.06 27.75 -5.22
C ALA A 47 11.68 27.30 -4.71
N ALA A 48 10.71 28.22 -4.64
CA ALA A 48 9.34 27.91 -4.25
C ALA A 48 8.65 27.03 -5.31
N ASP A 49 8.85 27.34 -6.60
CA ASP A 49 8.32 26.56 -7.71
C ASP A 49 8.89 25.13 -7.73
N ALA A 50 10.21 25.00 -7.57
CA ALA A 50 10.87 23.70 -7.52
C ALA A 50 10.37 22.84 -6.34
N TYR A 51 10.16 23.46 -5.19
CA TYR A 51 9.58 22.78 -4.03
C TYR A 51 8.16 22.28 -4.30
N GLN A 52 7.30 23.12 -4.89
CA GLN A 52 5.92 22.72 -5.20
C GLN A 52 5.88 21.52 -6.16
N VAL A 53 6.73 21.50 -7.19
CA VAL A 53 6.86 20.35 -8.10
C VAL A 53 7.27 19.10 -7.33
N GLN A 54 8.24 19.22 -6.43
CA GLN A 54 8.72 18.09 -5.64
C GLN A 54 7.64 17.59 -4.65
N GLN A 55 6.90 18.51 -4.01
CA GLN A 55 5.78 18.18 -3.13
C GLN A 55 4.68 17.43 -3.88
N GLN A 56 4.33 17.86 -5.09
CA GLN A 56 3.35 17.17 -5.93
C GLN A 56 3.81 15.76 -6.30
N ARG A 57 5.09 15.58 -6.66
CA ARG A 57 5.67 14.25 -6.93
C ARG A 57 5.57 13.33 -5.73
N TRP A 58 5.87 13.84 -4.55
CA TRP A 58 5.75 13.07 -3.31
C TRP A 58 4.31 12.66 -3.02
N ASN A 59 3.36 13.61 -3.08
CA ASN A 59 1.94 13.31 -2.86
C ASN A 59 1.44 12.25 -3.84
N ARG A 60 1.84 12.35 -5.12
CA ARG A 60 1.45 11.37 -6.14
C ARG A 60 2.03 9.99 -5.87
N ALA A 61 3.29 9.90 -5.45
CA ALA A 61 3.90 8.63 -5.08
C ALA A 61 3.19 7.97 -3.88
N GLN A 62 2.74 8.75 -2.90
CA GLN A 62 1.93 8.24 -1.79
C GLN A 62 0.58 7.70 -2.27
N GLU A 63 -0.13 8.45 -3.11
CA GLU A 63 -1.41 8.01 -3.70
C GLU A 63 -1.26 6.72 -4.49
N ASP A 64 -0.25 6.64 -5.36
CA ASP A 64 0.00 5.46 -6.19
C ASP A 64 0.30 4.23 -5.31
N LEU A 65 1.10 4.40 -4.25
CA LEU A 65 1.40 3.34 -3.30
C LEU A 65 0.15 2.84 -2.57
N ASN A 66 -0.69 3.76 -2.10
CA ASN A 66 -1.94 3.43 -1.42
C ASN A 66 -2.92 2.72 -2.37
N GLN A 67 -2.99 3.13 -3.63
CA GLN A 67 -3.82 2.46 -4.64
C GLN A 67 -3.35 1.04 -4.94
N VAL A 68 -2.03 0.81 -5.02
CA VAL A 68 -1.47 -0.54 -5.21
C VAL A 68 -1.83 -1.42 -4.02
N LEU A 69 -1.70 -0.90 -2.80
CA LEU A 69 -2.07 -1.62 -1.58
C LEU A 69 -3.54 -2.00 -1.54
N ASP A 70 -4.43 -1.08 -1.91
CA ASP A 70 -5.87 -1.33 -1.96
C ASP A 70 -6.22 -2.41 -2.98
N ARG A 71 -5.63 -2.35 -4.19
CA ARG A 71 -5.79 -3.38 -5.22
C ARG A 71 -5.32 -4.75 -4.75
N ILE A 72 -4.17 -4.82 -4.09
CA ILE A 72 -3.67 -6.08 -3.51
C ILE A 72 -4.66 -6.60 -2.46
N GLY A 73 -5.18 -5.72 -1.59
CA GLY A 73 -6.19 -6.08 -0.60
C GLY A 73 -7.43 -6.73 -1.20
N VAL A 74 -7.98 -6.12 -2.27
CA VAL A 74 -9.14 -6.64 -2.99
C VAL A 74 -8.87 -8.03 -3.59
N VAL A 75 -7.73 -8.20 -4.26
CA VAL A 75 -7.37 -9.48 -4.90
C VAL A 75 -7.20 -10.60 -3.88
N VAL A 76 -6.58 -10.30 -2.73
CA VAL A 76 -6.40 -11.29 -1.67
C VAL A 76 -7.72 -11.66 -1.00
N GLY A 77 -8.59 -10.68 -0.73
CA GLY A 77 -9.92 -10.92 -0.17
C GLY A 77 -10.78 -11.82 -1.06
N GLN A 78 -10.83 -11.52 -2.37
CA GLN A 78 -11.54 -12.35 -3.35
C GLN A 78 -11.01 -13.80 -3.41
N GLY A 79 -9.69 -13.97 -3.28
CA GLY A 79 -9.07 -15.30 -3.24
C GLY A 79 -9.46 -16.11 -1.99
N ASN A 80 -9.55 -15.46 -0.83
CA ASN A 80 -9.96 -16.10 0.41
C ASN A 80 -11.41 -16.60 0.35
N ASP A 81 -12.33 -15.76 -0.16
CA ASP A 81 -13.74 -16.12 -0.32
C ASP A 81 -13.90 -17.30 -1.29
N ALA A 82 -13.22 -17.26 -2.44
CA ALA A 82 -13.24 -18.35 -3.42
C ALA A 82 -12.68 -19.67 -2.85
N MET A 83 -11.64 -19.61 -2.02
CA MET A 83 -11.06 -20.79 -1.38
C MET A 83 -11.99 -21.36 -0.30
N ASN A 84 -12.64 -20.51 0.48
CA ASN A 84 -13.60 -20.95 1.49
C ASN A 84 -14.80 -21.66 0.84
N ASP A 85 -15.35 -21.08 -0.22
CA ASP A 85 -16.43 -21.69 -1.02
C ASP A 85 -16.01 -23.03 -1.64
N THR A 86 -14.77 -23.13 -2.11
CA THR A 86 -14.23 -24.38 -2.68
C THR A 86 -14.06 -25.43 -1.59
N ASN A 87 -13.54 -25.06 -0.42
CA ASN A 87 -13.37 -25.96 0.71
C ASN A 87 -14.73 -26.44 1.26
N HIS A 88 -15.72 -25.55 1.32
CA HIS A 88 -17.07 -25.88 1.78
C HIS A 88 -17.78 -26.84 0.81
N ARG A 89 -17.67 -26.60 -0.50
CA ARG A 89 -18.18 -27.52 -1.54
C ARG A 89 -17.46 -28.86 -1.54
N ALA A 90 -16.13 -28.84 -1.38
CA ALA A 90 -15.35 -30.05 -1.23
C ALA A 90 -15.86 -30.83 -0.02
N ALA A 91 -15.88 -30.25 1.19
CA ALA A 91 -16.36 -30.90 2.41
C ALA A 91 -17.78 -31.50 2.27
N ALA A 92 -18.71 -30.78 1.63
CA ALA A 92 -20.06 -31.26 1.36
C ALA A 92 -20.10 -32.47 0.39
N SER A 93 -19.10 -32.63 -0.48
CA SER A 93 -19.00 -33.78 -1.40
C SER A 93 -18.40 -35.04 -0.77
N TRP A 94 -17.84 -34.96 0.44
CA TRP A 94 -17.32 -36.12 1.20
C TRP A 94 -18.33 -36.68 2.22
N GLN A 95 -19.55 -36.12 2.28
CA GLN A 95 -20.70 -36.69 3.00
C GLN A 95 -21.61 -37.44 2.03
#